data_AF-A0A1E5MNK3-F1
#
_entry.id   AF-A0A1E5MNK3-F1
#
_cell.length_a   1.000
_cell.length_b   1.000
_cell.length_c   1.000
_cell.angle_alpha   90.00
_cell.angle_beta   90.00
_cell.angle_gamma   90.00
#
_symmetry.space_group_name_H-M   'P 1'
#
loop_
_entity.id
_entity.type
_entity.pdbx_description
1 polymer ?
#
loop_
_entity_poly.entity_id
_entity_poly.type
_entity_poly.pdbx_seq_one_letter_code
_entity_poly.pdbx_strand_id
1 'polypeptide(L)'
;MLPRRKMIVVGKASDRLRFRYARPVPERIMYVQLKTGHALDAGPAWISRVRFTKTWKTAYFHGRTLAREQSWDANFRDVDTDECFWLSGPKRDRTDARYGHGAPTIDDDARAD
;
A
#
# COMPACT_ATOMS: atom_id res chain seq x y z
N MET A 1 21.09 0.60 3.21
CA MET A 1 21.29 -0.86 3.37
C MET A 1 20.30 -1.58 2.46
N LEU A 2 20.74 -2.24 1.38
CA LEU A 2 19.82 -2.91 0.45
C LEU A 2 19.17 -4.15 1.11
N PRO A 3 17.88 -4.43 0.87
CA PRO A 3 17.22 -5.58 1.48
C PRO A 3 17.85 -6.89 0.98
N ARG A 4 18.20 -7.77 1.92
CA ARG A 4 18.75 -9.11 1.62
C ARG A 4 17.69 -9.94 0.89
N ARG A 5 17.95 -10.29 -0.36
CA ARG A 5 17.01 -11.05 -1.22
C ARG A 5 16.99 -12.53 -0.82
N LYS A 6 15.80 -13.11 -0.62
CA LYS A 6 15.61 -14.54 -0.31
C LYS A 6 15.46 -15.33 -1.63
N MET A 7 16.24 -16.41 -1.80
CA MET A 7 16.13 -17.32 -2.95
C MET A 7 15.10 -18.42 -2.67
N ILE A 8 14.30 -18.79 -3.69
CA ILE A 8 13.32 -19.88 -3.62
C ILE A 8 13.67 -20.89 -4.73
N VAL A 9 13.67 -22.17 -4.38
CA VAL A 9 13.94 -23.30 -5.28
C VAL A 9 12.64 -23.80 -5.91
N VAL A 10 12.64 -24.09 -7.22
CA VAL A 10 11.50 -24.72 -7.91
C VAL A 10 12.02 -25.82 -8.86
N GLY A 11 11.51 -27.07 -8.76
CA GLY A 11 11.84 -28.25 -9.62
C GLY A 11 10.86 -29.44 -9.40
N LYS A 12 10.73 -30.49 -10.25
CA LYS A 12 11.64 -31.21 -11.21
C LYS A 12 10.95 -31.49 -12.58
N ALA A 13 11.57 -31.98 -13.68
CA ALA A 13 12.82 -32.72 -13.94
C ALA A 13 13.44 -32.34 -15.32
N SER A 14 14.71 -32.74 -15.50
CA SER A 14 15.70 -32.48 -16.59
C SER A 14 16.30 -31.06 -16.68
N ASP A 15 17.48 -30.94 -16.06
CA ASP A 15 18.58 -29.99 -16.30
C ASP A 15 18.30 -28.51 -16.53
N ARG A 16 18.14 -27.80 -15.41
CA ARG A 16 18.94 -26.64 -14.93
C ARG A 16 18.17 -26.03 -13.77
N LEU A 17 18.80 -25.92 -12.60
CA LEU A 17 18.19 -25.33 -11.42
C LEU A 17 17.88 -23.84 -11.69
N ARG A 18 16.62 -23.53 -12.01
CA ARG A 18 16.17 -22.15 -12.21
C ARG A 18 15.87 -21.53 -10.85
N PHE A 19 16.87 -20.92 -10.22
CA PHE A 19 16.64 -19.99 -9.12
C PHE A 19 15.91 -18.77 -9.66
N ARG A 20 14.64 -18.60 -9.29
CA ARG A 20 13.97 -17.32 -9.44
C ARG A 20 14.21 -16.53 -8.17
N TYR A 21 14.94 -15.43 -8.28
CA TYR A 21 14.92 -14.41 -7.24
C TYR A 21 13.47 -13.99 -7.04
N ALA A 22 12.96 -14.11 -5.81
CA ALA A 22 11.74 -13.42 -5.45
C ALA A 22 12.03 -11.93 -5.63
N ARG A 23 11.53 -11.34 -6.73
CA ARG A 23 11.64 -9.89 -6.89
C ARG A 23 10.94 -9.28 -5.68
N PRO A 24 11.61 -8.38 -4.94
CA PRO A 24 10.96 -7.70 -3.83
C PRO A 24 9.64 -7.12 -4.33
N VAL A 25 8.58 -7.35 -3.57
CA VAL A 25 7.28 -6.75 -3.85
C VAL A 25 7.46 -5.24 -3.82
N PRO A 26 6.88 -4.49 -4.77
CA PRO A 26 7.02 -3.04 -4.77
C PRO A 26 6.49 -2.46 -3.45
N GLU A 27 7.35 -1.71 -2.76
CA GLU A 27 7.02 -0.93 -1.57
C GLU A 27 7.10 0.55 -1.93
N ARG A 28 6.14 1.34 -1.43
CA ARG A 28 6.11 2.80 -1.64
C ARG A 28 5.59 3.51 -0.40
N ILE A 29 6.13 4.70 -0.14
CA ILE A 29 5.48 5.63 0.77
C ILE A 29 4.24 6.19 0.08
N MET A 30 3.09 6.03 0.73
CA MET A 30 1.79 6.41 0.20
C MET A 30 1.03 7.22 1.24
N TYR A 31 0.23 8.18 0.78
CA TYR A 31 -0.92 8.67 1.53
C TYR A 31 -2.05 7.64 1.46
N VAL A 32 -2.63 7.32 2.61
CA VAL A 32 -3.74 6.37 2.76
C VAL A 32 -4.81 7.04 3.60
N GLN A 33 -6.07 7.04 3.15
CA GLN A 33 -7.19 7.60 3.91
C GLN A 33 -8.35 6.62 3.97
N LEU A 34 -8.91 6.42 5.16
CA LEU A 34 -10.16 5.69 5.33
C LEU A 34 -11.33 6.58 4.90
N LYS A 35 -12.21 6.06 4.04
CA LYS A 35 -13.33 6.80 3.46
C LYS A 35 -14.67 6.33 4.03
N THR A 36 -14.80 5.04 4.32
CA THR A 36 -16.03 4.49 4.91
C THR A 36 -16.39 5.19 6.20
N GLY A 37 -17.65 5.61 6.32
CA GLY A 37 -18.18 6.24 7.55
C GLY A 37 -17.76 7.70 7.76
N HIS A 38 -17.04 8.31 6.82
CA HIS A 38 -16.52 9.67 7.00
C HIS A 38 -16.96 10.62 5.87
N ALA A 39 -17.95 11.46 6.16
CA ALA A 39 -18.39 12.50 5.26
C ALA A 39 -17.27 13.53 5.02
N LEU A 40 -17.27 14.15 3.82
CA LEU A 40 -16.33 15.19 3.43
C LEU A 40 -14.86 14.79 3.63
N ASP A 41 -14.51 13.52 3.45
CA ASP A 41 -13.10 13.08 3.54
C ASP A 41 -12.48 13.38 4.92
N ALA A 42 -13.30 13.40 5.98
CA ALA A 42 -12.85 13.64 7.37
C ALA A 42 -12.36 12.36 8.08
N GLY A 43 -12.08 11.30 7.31
CA GLY A 43 -11.60 10.04 7.85
C GLY A 43 -10.12 10.10 8.21
N PRO A 44 -9.67 9.22 9.12
CA PRO A 44 -8.27 9.14 9.50
C PRO A 44 -7.40 8.86 8.27
N ALA A 45 -6.22 9.45 8.28
CA ALA A 45 -5.28 9.36 7.18
C ALA A 45 -3.85 9.18 7.66
N TRP A 46 -3.04 8.53 6.82
CA TRP A 46 -1.68 8.12 7.11
C TRP A 46 -0.75 8.41 5.94
N ILE A 47 0.52 8.68 6.25
CA ILE A 47 1.64 8.50 5.33
C ILE A 47 2.38 7.25 5.81
N SER A 48 2.35 6.20 5.00
CA SER A 48 2.76 4.85 5.41
C SER A 48 3.49 4.12 4.29
N ARG A 49 4.33 3.15 4.65
CA ARG A 49 4.94 2.24 3.69
C ARG A 49 3.93 1.17 3.29
N VAL A 50 3.44 1.26 2.05
CA VAL A 50 2.48 0.32 1.50
C VAL A 50 3.18 -0.64 0.55
N ARG A 51 2.93 -1.94 0.77
CA ARG A 51 3.37 -3.01 -0.13
C ARG A 51 2.32 -3.27 -1.19
N PHE A 52 2.73 -3.45 -2.43
CA PHE A 52 1.82 -3.80 -3.53
C PHE A 52 2.18 -5.13 -4.17
N THR A 53 1.18 -5.79 -4.76
CA THR A 53 1.45 -6.83 -5.75
C THR A 53 2.08 -6.23 -7.01
N LYS A 54 2.76 -7.05 -7.83
CA LYS A 54 3.43 -6.59 -9.05
C LYS A 54 2.50 -5.88 -10.04
N THR A 55 1.22 -6.25 -10.04
CA THR A 55 0.19 -5.69 -10.90
C THR A 55 -0.49 -4.47 -10.28
N TRP A 56 -0.11 -4.06 -9.07
CA TRP A 56 -0.72 -2.95 -8.32
C TRP A 56 -2.20 -3.13 -7.99
N LYS A 57 -2.74 -4.34 -8.18
CA LYS A 57 -4.15 -4.67 -7.92
C LYS A 57 -4.44 -4.96 -6.46
N THR A 58 -3.42 -5.14 -5.63
CA THR A 58 -3.57 -5.39 -4.20
C THR A 58 -2.53 -4.58 -3.44
N ALA A 59 -2.96 -3.94 -2.36
CA ALA A 59 -2.11 -3.23 -1.41
C ALA A 59 -2.18 -3.93 -0.04
N TYR A 60 -1.07 -3.92 0.70
CA TYR A 60 -0.99 -4.38 2.08
C TYR A 60 -0.57 -3.20 2.95
N PHE A 61 -1.41 -2.87 3.92
CA PHE A 61 -1.29 -1.69 4.77
C PHE A 61 -1.84 -2.00 6.16
N HIS A 62 -1.09 -1.76 7.24
CA HIS A 62 -1.54 -1.97 8.63
C HIS A 62 -2.18 -3.35 8.89
N GLY A 63 -1.61 -4.40 8.31
CA GLY A 63 -2.15 -5.77 8.42
C GLY A 63 -3.38 -6.06 7.55
N ARG A 64 -3.91 -5.06 6.85
CA ARG A 64 -5.05 -5.18 5.94
C ARG A 64 -4.61 -5.59 4.54
N THR A 65 -5.52 -6.25 3.84
CA THR A 65 -5.39 -6.57 2.42
C THR A 65 -6.43 -5.77 1.65
N LEU A 66 -5.97 -4.85 0.79
CA LEU A 66 -6.84 -3.96 0.03
C LEU A 66 -6.82 -4.35 -1.44
N ALA A 67 -7.98 -4.66 -2.01
CA ALA A 67 -8.16 -4.88 -3.44
C ALA A 67 -8.39 -3.53 -4.16
N ARG A 68 -7.73 -3.34 -5.31
CA ARG A 68 -7.93 -2.13 -6.11
C ARG A 68 -9.32 -2.15 -6.71
N GLU A 69 -10.10 -1.11 -6.40
CA GLU A 69 -11.45 -0.93 -6.92
C GLU A 69 -11.75 0.55 -7.04
N GLN A 70 -12.01 1.00 -8.27
CA GLN A 70 -12.30 2.40 -8.53
C GLN A 70 -13.76 2.69 -8.23
N SER A 71 -14.02 3.62 -7.33
CA SER A 71 -15.33 4.23 -7.12
C SER A 71 -15.26 5.75 -7.28
N TRP A 72 -16.37 6.43 -7.02
CA TRP A 72 -16.43 7.90 -7.10
C TRP A 72 -15.62 8.59 -6.00
N ASP A 73 -15.40 7.93 -4.86
CA ASP A 73 -14.71 8.51 -3.69
C ASP A 73 -13.65 7.59 -3.06
N ALA A 74 -13.32 6.46 -3.69
CA ALA A 74 -12.28 5.56 -3.22
C ALA A 74 -11.59 4.87 -4.40
N ASN A 75 -10.41 4.28 -4.16
CA ASN A 75 -9.69 3.53 -5.18
C ASN A 75 -9.18 2.16 -4.71
N PHE A 76 -9.40 1.82 -3.44
CA PHE A 76 -9.18 0.49 -2.87
C PHE A 76 -10.30 0.14 -1.88
N ARG A 77 -10.51 -1.15 -1.69
CA ARG A 77 -11.43 -1.70 -0.69
C ARG A 77 -10.77 -2.82 0.09
N ASP A 78 -10.96 -2.83 1.40
CA ASP A 78 -10.51 -3.90 2.28
C ASP A 78 -11.33 -5.18 2.03
N VAL A 79 -10.63 -6.30 1.80
CA VAL A 79 -11.28 -7.56 1.40
C VAL A 79 -12.06 -8.23 2.52
N ASP A 80 -11.76 -7.91 3.78
CA ASP A 80 -12.36 -8.56 4.95
C ASP A 80 -13.50 -7.72 5.53
N THR A 81 -13.41 -6.39 5.41
CA THR A 81 -14.33 -5.44 6.07
C THR A 81 -15.20 -4.63 5.12
N ASP A 82 -14.90 -4.66 3.83
CA ASP A 82 -15.53 -3.80 2.80
C ASP A 82 -15.27 -2.29 3.00
N GLU A 83 -14.39 -1.92 3.92
CA GLU A 83 -13.98 -0.53 4.14
C GLU A 83 -13.26 0.03 2.91
N CYS A 84 -13.68 1.20 2.46
CA CYS A 84 -13.16 1.88 1.29
C CYS A 84 -12.03 2.83 1.68
N PHE A 85 -10.98 2.85 0.88
CA PHE A 85 -9.78 3.64 1.09
C PHE A 85 -9.40 4.44 -0.15
N TRP A 86 -8.79 5.60 0.09
CA TRP A 86 -8.08 6.37 -0.91
C TRP A 86 -6.57 6.25 -0.72
N LEU A 87 -5.87 5.77 -1.75
CA LEU A 87 -4.42 5.68 -1.79
C LEU A 87 -3.83 6.58 -2.89
N SER A 88 -2.84 7.40 -2.56
CA SER A 88 -2.08 8.21 -3.51
C SER A 88 -0.62 8.36 -3.06
N GLY A 89 0.25 8.90 -3.91
CA GLY A 89 1.55 9.37 -3.43
C GLY A 89 1.33 10.54 -2.45
N PRO A 90 2.13 10.65 -1.37
CA PRO A 90 2.00 11.76 -0.44
C PRO A 90 2.48 13.07 -1.08
N LYS A 91 1.85 14.18 -0.74
CA LYS A 91 2.34 15.52 -1.08
C LYS A 91 3.53 15.88 -0.19
N ARG A 92 4.48 16.65 -0.75
CA ARG A 92 5.68 17.11 -0.02
C ARG A 92 5.35 18.00 1.18
N ASP A 93 4.30 18.79 1.05
CA ASP A 93 3.80 19.72 2.08
C ASP A 93 2.75 19.08 3.02
N ARG A 94 2.40 17.81 2.79
CA ARG A 94 1.45 17.02 3.59
C ARG A 94 0.01 17.57 3.59
N THR A 95 -0.36 18.36 2.58
CA THR A 95 -1.74 18.88 2.41
C THR A 95 -2.64 17.90 1.65
N ASP A 96 -2.44 16.59 1.84
CA ASP A 96 -3.09 15.53 1.06
C ASP A 96 -4.61 15.50 1.22
N ALA A 97 -5.11 15.83 2.42
CA ALA A 97 -6.55 15.83 2.72
C ALA A 97 -7.30 16.86 1.84
N ARG A 98 -8.29 16.39 1.07
CA ARG A 98 -9.02 17.20 0.07
C ARG A 98 -9.62 18.48 0.65
N TYR A 99 -10.20 18.40 1.84
CA TYR A 99 -10.88 19.52 2.51
C TYR A 99 -10.11 20.01 3.76
N GLY A 100 -8.84 19.64 3.91
CA GLY A 100 -7.98 20.19 4.95
C GLY A 100 -8.31 19.73 6.38
N HIS A 101 -8.83 18.50 6.56
CA HIS A 101 -9.18 17.91 7.86
C HIS A 101 -7.97 17.56 8.77
N GLY A 102 -6.85 18.24 8.60
CA GLY A 102 -5.62 18.02 9.35
C GLY A 102 -4.56 17.24 8.57
N ALA A 103 -3.39 17.11 9.19
CA ALA A 103 -2.27 16.38 8.64
C ALA A 103 -2.42 14.86 8.87
N PRO A 104 -2.00 14.02 7.92
CA PRO A 104 -1.97 12.58 8.12
C PRO A 104 -0.97 12.19 9.22
N THR A 105 -1.27 11.09 9.91
CA THR A 105 -0.32 10.45 10.82
C THR A 105 0.82 9.85 10.02
N ILE A 106 2.07 10.04 10.43
CA ILE A 106 3.23 9.48 9.71
C ILE A 106 3.77 8.31 10.51
N ASP A 107 3.72 7.13 9.90
CA ASP A 107 4.25 5.91 10.48
C ASP A 107 5.78 5.96 10.55
N ASP A 108 6.37 5.34 11.57
CA ASP A 108 7.81 5.42 11.83
C ASP A 108 8.65 4.88 10.67
N ASP A 109 8.19 3.81 10.01
CA ASP A 109 8.88 3.22 8.87
C ASP A 109 8.77 4.07 7.58
N ALA A 110 7.88 5.06 7.55
CA ALA A 110 7.78 6.04 6.48
C ALA A 110 8.65 7.30 6.73
N ARG A 111 9.15 7.51 7.96
CA ARG A 111 9.98 8.68 8.31
C ARG A 111 11.45 8.55 7.90
N ALA A 112 11.91 7.34 7.58
CA ALA A 112 13.32 7.03 7.33
C ALA A 112 13.80 7.32 5.89
N ASP A 113 12.89 7.73 5.00
CA ASP A 113 13.14 8.03 3.58
C ASP A 113 12.90 9.53 3.29
#